data_AF-Q4VR78-F1
#
_entry.id   AF-Q4VR78-F1
#
_cell.length_a   1.000
_cell.length_b   1.000
_cell.length_c   1.000
_cell.angle_alpha   90.00
_cell.angle_beta   90.00
_cell.angle_gamma   90.00
#
_symmetry.space_group_name_H-M   'P 1'
#
loop_
_entity.id
_entity.type
_entity.pdbx_description
1 polymer ?
#
loop_
_entity_poly.entity_id
_entity_poly.type
_entity_poly.pdbx_seq_one_letter_code
_entity_poly.pdbx_strand_id
1 'polypeptide(L)'
;MKIRSDDELVFSKPVLNEHDTRRIKKLIALRDQFNTLIEYEKNESSDLLVENQRKYLNKLYDEFVAKEGYLNRDANKKAFREDVEANKILALEKNYSSGISKSVALKEGIDPIAPSATKADIFFKRTINAQKEIKISTPKEALIASINEYGRIDLKFLETNLNQPLEETLKSLEQDRLIFKDHKNPANYVLAEKYLSGNVKAKHKEVKKLVEDGFNEFVNNLESLEQVLPKDLKAVDISISLGTTWIPIKYYKQFIEETLQITPKDYDLFLMEKTGEWSLKGFGYSLSSYIRSEYATERIGCFDLLEHGLLRKPIRIYDKKLDPSGKEIRELNPKETAIANSKLENLKNEFIEWIYKDYDRRTDLENIYNERFNTNIEPRYNGEHLELPNFNANIKLKKHQKNAIYRAIQENSIIFDPP
;
A
#
# COMPACT_ATOMS: atom_id res chain seq x y z
N MET A 1 -34.72 -3.36 15.13
CA MET A 1 -34.03 -4.07 16.24
C MET A 1 -33.84 -3.07 17.38
N LYS A 2 -34.36 -3.33 18.58
CA LYS A 2 -34.07 -2.48 19.75
C LYS A 2 -33.52 -3.35 20.87
N ILE A 3 -32.29 -3.06 21.27
CA ILE A 3 -31.67 -3.63 22.47
C ILE A 3 -32.23 -2.85 23.67
N ARG A 4 -32.84 -3.56 24.61
CA ARG A 4 -33.03 -3.08 25.98
C ARG A 4 -32.34 -4.10 26.88
N SER A 5 -31.40 -3.57 27.69
CA SER A 5 -30.66 -4.19 28.80
C SER A 5 -30.69 -5.72 28.92
N ASP A 6 -29.48 -6.28 28.79
CA ASP A 6 -29.00 -7.60 29.22
C ASP A 6 -29.57 -8.82 28.46
N ASP A 7 -28.75 -9.28 27.50
CA ASP A 7 -28.61 -10.62 26.91
C ASP A 7 -29.78 -11.34 26.22
N GLU A 8 -30.93 -10.71 25.99
CA GLU A 8 -31.96 -11.28 25.10
C GLU A 8 -32.25 -10.44 23.84
N LEU A 9 -32.07 -11.06 22.67
CA LEU A 9 -32.52 -10.53 21.37
C LEU A 9 -34.04 -10.62 21.28
N VAL A 10 -34.74 -9.60 21.79
CA VAL A 10 -36.20 -9.51 21.67
C VAL A 10 -36.61 -8.91 20.33
N PHE A 11 -37.25 -9.72 19.49
CA PHE A 11 -37.89 -9.26 18.26
C PHE A 11 -39.24 -8.58 18.56
N SER A 12 -39.21 -7.28 18.86
CA SER A 12 -40.46 -6.51 18.99
C SER A 12 -41.03 -6.18 17.61
N LYS A 13 -42.25 -6.63 17.29
CA LYS A 13 -42.98 -6.12 16.12
C LYS A 13 -43.20 -4.61 16.29
N PRO A 14 -42.84 -3.78 15.30
CA PRO A 14 -43.11 -2.35 15.39
C PRO A 14 -44.62 -2.11 15.43
N VAL A 15 -45.09 -1.33 16.39
CA VAL A 15 -46.47 -0.85 16.44
C VAL A 15 -46.58 0.29 15.43
N LEU A 16 -47.22 0.02 14.29
CA LEU A 16 -47.36 0.95 13.18
C LEU A 16 -48.80 1.46 13.14
N ASN A 17 -48.97 2.77 12.93
CA ASN A 17 -50.27 3.31 12.58
C ASN A 17 -50.66 2.85 11.14
N GLU A 18 -51.93 2.99 10.77
CA GLU A 18 -52.38 2.55 9.44
C GLU A 18 -51.67 3.25 8.28
N HIS A 19 -51.32 4.53 8.47
CA HIS A 19 -50.65 5.33 7.45
C HIS A 19 -49.25 4.78 7.16
N ASP A 20 -48.45 4.56 8.19
CA ASP A 20 -47.10 4.01 8.10
C ASP A 20 -47.14 2.56 7.63
N THR A 21 -48.16 1.79 8.02
CA THR A 21 -48.37 0.43 7.49
C THR A 21 -48.57 0.45 5.97
N ARG A 22 -49.44 1.33 5.46
CA ARG A 22 -49.67 1.48 4.00
C ARG A 22 -48.42 1.95 3.27
N ARG A 23 -47.70 2.93 3.84
CA ARG A 23 -46.45 3.45 3.29
C ARG A 23 -45.37 2.39 3.21
N ILE A 24 -45.13 1.66 4.30
CA ILE A 24 -44.13 0.58 4.38
C ILE A 24 -44.46 -0.53 3.39
N LYS A 25 -45.73 -0.92 3.23
CA LYS A 25 -46.13 -1.92 2.22
C LYS A 25 -45.73 -1.51 0.79
N LYS A 26 -45.87 -0.22 0.43
CA LYS A 26 -45.44 0.26 -0.89
C LYS A 26 -43.91 0.25 -1.03
N LEU A 27 -43.19 0.62 0.02
CA LEU A 27 -41.72 0.57 0.03
C LEU A 27 -41.19 -0.86 -0.06
N ILE A 28 -41.86 -1.82 0.60
CA ILE A 28 -41.58 -3.26 0.46
C ILE A 28 -41.80 -3.70 -0.99
N ALA A 29 -42.94 -3.35 -1.61
CA ALA A 29 -43.19 -3.69 -3.01
C ALA A 29 -42.12 -3.10 -3.96
N LEU A 30 -41.69 -1.87 -3.70
CA LEU A 30 -40.63 -1.21 -4.46
C LEU A 30 -39.26 -1.91 -4.27
N ARG A 31 -38.96 -2.37 -3.04
CA ARG A 31 -37.77 -3.16 -2.72
C ARG A 31 -37.76 -4.51 -3.40
N ASP A 32 -38.86 -5.25 -3.29
CA ASP A 32 -38.98 -6.59 -3.86
C ASP A 32 -38.87 -6.53 -5.39
N GLN A 33 -39.48 -5.51 -6.00
CA GLN A 33 -39.36 -5.26 -7.43
C GLN A 33 -37.96 -4.79 -7.84
N PHE A 34 -37.31 -3.94 -7.04
CA PHE A 34 -35.93 -3.54 -7.27
C PHE A 34 -35.00 -4.76 -7.26
N ASN A 35 -35.13 -5.63 -6.26
CA ASN A 35 -34.34 -6.85 -6.17
C ASN A 35 -34.62 -7.80 -7.34
N THR A 36 -35.88 -7.91 -7.77
CA THR A 36 -36.23 -8.69 -8.97
C THR A 36 -35.53 -8.11 -10.20
N LEU A 37 -35.59 -6.81 -10.43
CA LEU A 37 -34.88 -6.18 -11.55
C LEU A 37 -33.37 -6.46 -11.49
N ILE A 38 -32.76 -6.36 -10.31
CA ILE A 38 -31.33 -6.66 -10.10
C ILE A 38 -31.01 -8.10 -10.50
N GLU A 39 -31.80 -9.08 -10.09
CA GLU A 39 -31.59 -10.49 -10.49
C GLU A 39 -31.72 -10.71 -12.00
N TYR A 40 -32.67 -10.04 -12.65
CA TYR A 40 -32.77 -10.06 -14.12
C TYR A 40 -31.59 -9.35 -14.79
N GLU A 41 -31.07 -8.26 -14.21
CA GLU A 41 -29.88 -7.58 -14.74
C GLU A 41 -28.59 -8.41 -14.57
N LYS A 42 -28.48 -9.22 -13.50
CA LYS A 42 -27.34 -10.11 -13.25
C LYS A 42 -27.31 -11.35 -14.16
N ASN A 43 -28.46 -11.92 -14.46
CA ASN A 43 -28.55 -13.14 -15.28
C ASN A 43 -28.53 -12.81 -16.77
N GLU A 44 -28.28 -13.80 -17.64
CA GLU A 44 -28.40 -13.69 -19.10
C GLU A 44 -29.88 -13.58 -19.57
N SER A 45 -30.69 -12.83 -18.84
CA SER A 45 -32.07 -12.51 -19.24
C SER A 45 -32.07 -11.66 -20.49
N SER A 46 -33.04 -11.91 -21.37
CA SER A 46 -33.23 -11.09 -22.58
C SER A 46 -33.53 -9.63 -22.22
N ASP A 47 -33.06 -8.71 -23.05
CA ASP A 47 -33.23 -7.27 -22.83
C ASP A 47 -34.71 -6.87 -22.68
N LEU A 48 -35.61 -7.60 -23.37
CA LEU A 48 -37.06 -7.41 -23.26
C LEU A 48 -37.58 -7.71 -21.85
N LEU A 49 -37.13 -8.81 -21.23
CA LEU A 49 -37.55 -9.19 -19.89
C LEU A 49 -37.04 -8.20 -18.84
N VAL A 50 -35.78 -7.78 -18.98
CA VAL A 50 -35.17 -6.76 -18.10
C VAL A 50 -35.95 -5.44 -18.21
N GLU A 51 -36.27 -4.99 -19.43
CA GLU A 51 -37.02 -3.76 -19.66
C GLU A 51 -38.45 -3.83 -19.09
N ASN A 52 -39.10 -4.98 -19.14
CA ASN A 52 -40.41 -5.17 -18.51
C ASN A 52 -40.34 -4.99 -16.99
N GLN A 53 -39.34 -5.57 -16.32
CA GLN A 53 -39.13 -5.39 -14.89
C GLN A 53 -38.79 -3.93 -14.54
N ARG A 54 -38.03 -3.25 -15.39
CA ARG A 54 -37.69 -1.82 -15.24
C ARG A 54 -38.89 -0.91 -15.38
N LYS A 55 -39.78 -1.17 -16.34
CA LYS A 55 -41.06 -0.46 -16.48
C LYS A 55 -41.93 -0.63 -15.25
N TYR A 56 -41.98 -1.83 -14.69
CA TYR A 56 -42.76 -2.08 -13.48
C TYR A 56 -42.18 -1.39 -12.25
N LEU A 57 -40.85 -1.37 -12.10
CA LEU A 57 -40.17 -0.59 -11.06
C LEU A 57 -40.46 0.93 -11.21
N ASN A 58 -40.39 1.47 -12.43
CA ASN A 58 -40.75 2.86 -12.72
C ASN A 58 -42.18 3.18 -12.29
N LYS A 59 -43.13 2.31 -12.65
CA LYS A 59 -44.54 2.47 -12.27
C LYS A 59 -44.72 2.53 -10.76
N LEU A 60 -44.14 1.57 -10.03
CA LEU A 60 -44.23 1.55 -8.55
C LEU A 60 -43.61 2.81 -7.93
N TYR A 61 -42.49 3.29 -8.47
CA TYR A 61 -41.85 4.51 -8.00
C TYR A 61 -42.74 5.74 -8.26
N ASP A 62 -43.25 5.90 -9.48
CA ASP A 62 -44.06 7.07 -9.84
C ASP A 62 -45.37 7.12 -9.02
N GLU A 63 -46.01 5.95 -8.81
CA GLU A 63 -47.18 5.82 -7.93
C GLU A 63 -46.85 6.10 -6.45
N PHE A 64 -45.65 5.71 -5.99
CA PHE A 64 -45.19 6.01 -4.64
C PHE A 64 -44.97 7.52 -4.47
N VAL A 65 -44.20 8.15 -5.35
CA VAL A 65 -43.87 9.59 -5.27
C VAL A 65 -45.13 10.45 -5.36
N ALA A 66 -46.09 10.08 -6.22
CA ALA A 66 -47.36 10.79 -6.34
C ALA A 66 -48.19 10.78 -5.04
N LYS A 67 -48.08 9.73 -4.22
CA LYS A 67 -48.88 9.58 -2.98
C LYS A 67 -48.13 9.94 -1.70
N GLU A 68 -46.84 9.61 -1.61
CA GLU A 68 -46.03 9.70 -0.38
C GLU A 68 -44.90 10.76 -0.48
N GLY A 69 -44.67 11.31 -1.68
CA GLY A 69 -43.50 12.13 -1.99
C GLY A 69 -42.23 11.30 -2.20
N TYR A 70 -41.10 11.97 -2.43
CA TYR A 70 -39.80 11.34 -2.68
C TYR A 70 -39.37 10.36 -1.57
N LEU A 71 -38.69 9.29 -1.95
CA LEU A 71 -38.16 8.24 -1.06
C LEU A 71 -37.26 8.84 0.04
N ASN A 72 -36.43 9.81 -0.32
CA ASN A 72 -35.50 10.45 0.61
C ASN A 72 -36.12 11.48 1.57
N ARG A 73 -37.44 11.71 1.48
CA ARG A 73 -38.19 12.52 2.45
C ARG A 73 -38.09 11.91 3.84
N ASP A 74 -37.92 12.75 4.87
CA ASP A 74 -37.74 12.30 6.26
C ASP A 74 -38.80 11.32 6.77
N ALA A 75 -40.07 11.53 6.41
CA ALA A 75 -41.16 10.64 6.80
C ALA A 75 -40.99 9.23 6.20
N ASN A 76 -40.54 9.13 4.96
CA ASN A 76 -40.33 7.87 4.25
C ASN A 76 -39.06 7.17 4.76
N LYS A 77 -37.97 7.92 4.95
CA LYS A 77 -36.73 7.43 5.59
C LYS A 77 -37.01 6.85 6.98
N LYS A 78 -37.74 7.59 7.83
CA LYS A 78 -38.08 7.14 9.19
C LYS A 78 -38.99 5.92 9.20
N ALA A 79 -39.94 5.84 8.28
CA ALA A 79 -40.84 4.68 8.20
C ALA A 79 -40.11 3.40 7.77
N PHE A 80 -39.08 3.50 6.93
CA PHE A 80 -38.38 2.34 6.37
C PHE A 80 -37.02 2.01 7.01
N ARG A 81 -36.55 2.81 7.96
CA ARG A 81 -35.19 2.71 8.55
C ARG A 81 -34.82 1.34 9.13
N GLU A 82 -35.79 0.55 9.57
CA GLU A 82 -35.57 -0.74 10.21
C GLU A 82 -35.40 -1.88 9.19
N ASP A 83 -35.62 -1.59 7.90
CA ASP A 83 -35.39 -2.54 6.82
C ASP A 83 -33.88 -2.63 6.49
N VAL A 84 -33.37 -3.86 6.38
CA VAL A 84 -31.95 -4.13 6.09
C VAL A 84 -31.53 -3.54 4.74
N GLU A 85 -32.46 -3.43 3.79
CA GLU A 85 -32.23 -2.94 2.44
C GLU A 85 -32.71 -1.50 2.23
N ALA A 86 -33.08 -0.78 3.30
CA ALA A 86 -33.59 0.59 3.21
C ALA A 86 -32.69 1.51 2.39
N ASN A 87 -31.38 1.43 2.60
CA ASN A 87 -30.40 2.25 1.88
C ASN A 87 -30.38 1.98 0.37
N LYS A 88 -30.65 0.74 -0.08
CA LYS A 88 -30.75 0.42 -1.50
C LYS A 88 -31.92 1.16 -2.14
N ILE A 89 -33.04 1.25 -1.41
CA ILE A 89 -34.24 1.95 -1.86
C ILE A 89 -34.03 3.45 -1.88
N LEU A 90 -33.39 4.01 -0.86
CA LEU A 90 -33.06 5.44 -0.84
C LEU A 90 -32.10 5.82 -1.99
N ALA A 91 -31.21 4.91 -2.40
CA ALA A 91 -30.28 5.12 -3.52
C ALA A 91 -30.95 5.17 -4.90
N LEU A 92 -32.26 4.87 -5.00
CA LEU A 92 -33.04 5.05 -6.23
C LEU A 92 -33.25 6.53 -6.59
N GLU A 93 -32.95 7.44 -5.69
CA GLU A 93 -32.96 8.87 -5.91
C GLU A 93 -31.55 9.46 -5.72
N LYS A 94 -31.17 10.33 -6.66
CA LYS A 94 -29.96 11.14 -6.62
C LYS A 94 -30.36 12.60 -6.39
N ASN A 95 -29.44 13.39 -5.84
CA ASN A 95 -29.57 14.85 -5.68
C ASN A 95 -30.88 15.29 -5.00
N TYR A 96 -31.32 14.55 -3.97
CA TYR A 96 -32.54 14.90 -3.23
C TYR A 96 -32.39 16.26 -2.53
N SER A 97 -33.36 17.13 -2.75
CA SER A 97 -33.57 18.36 -2.01
C SER A 97 -34.96 18.34 -1.37
N SER A 98 -35.03 18.62 -0.07
CA SER A 98 -36.31 18.76 0.63
C SER A 98 -37.09 20.01 0.20
N GLY A 99 -36.47 20.89 -0.59
CA GLY A 99 -37.04 22.19 -0.95
C GLY A 99 -37.18 23.12 0.25
N ILE A 100 -37.85 24.24 0.01
CA ILE A 100 -38.17 25.26 1.01
C ILE A 100 -39.69 25.40 1.06
N SER A 101 -40.27 25.08 2.21
CA SER A 101 -41.73 25.17 2.39
C SER A 101 -42.18 26.63 2.38
N LYS A 102 -43.45 26.88 2.01
CA LYS A 102 -44.03 28.23 2.01
C LYS A 102 -43.91 28.95 3.35
N SER A 103 -43.98 28.21 4.46
CA SER A 103 -43.87 28.79 5.81
C SER A 103 -42.45 29.19 6.18
N VAL A 104 -41.44 28.45 5.71
CA VAL A 104 -40.02 28.79 5.92
C VAL A 104 -39.61 29.90 4.95
N ALA A 105 -40.02 29.79 3.69
CA ALA A 105 -39.82 30.79 2.65
C ALA A 105 -40.31 32.19 3.08
N LEU A 106 -41.52 32.26 3.67
CA LEU A 106 -42.11 33.50 4.18
C LEU A 106 -41.31 34.12 5.35
N LYS A 107 -40.70 33.30 6.21
CA LYS A 107 -39.90 33.78 7.34
C LYS A 107 -38.53 34.30 6.91
N GLU A 108 -37.95 33.67 5.90
CA GLU A 108 -36.61 33.97 5.40
C GLU A 108 -36.62 34.99 4.24
N GLY A 109 -37.80 35.44 3.80
CA GLY A 109 -37.94 36.42 2.72
C GLY A 109 -37.51 35.90 1.34
N ILE A 110 -37.60 34.59 1.10
CA ILE A 110 -37.20 33.91 -0.13
C ILE A 110 -38.39 33.22 -0.80
N ASP A 111 -38.26 32.88 -2.07
CA ASP A 111 -39.29 32.13 -2.79
C ASP A 111 -39.35 30.65 -2.36
N PRO A 112 -40.54 30.04 -2.29
CA PRO A 112 -40.67 28.62 -1.97
C PRO A 112 -40.09 27.75 -3.09
N ILE A 113 -39.27 26.77 -2.70
CA ILE A 113 -38.65 25.82 -3.60
C ILE A 113 -39.34 24.47 -3.42
N ALA A 114 -39.87 23.88 -4.49
CA ALA A 114 -40.46 22.56 -4.41
C ALA A 114 -39.40 21.49 -4.08
N PRO A 115 -39.73 20.44 -3.31
CA PRO A 115 -38.86 19.29 -3.16
C PRO A 115 -38.55 18.68 -4.53
N SER A 116 -37.34 18.15 -4.70
CA SER A 116 -36.90 17.56 -5.97
C SER A 116 -35.95 16.38 -5.74
N ALA A 117 -35.98 15.41 -6.65
CA ALA A 117 -34.99 14.33 -6.74
C ALA A 117 -34.85 13.89 -8.21
N THR A 118 -33.69 13.33 -8.56
CA THR A 118 -33.48 12.70 -9.87
C THR A 118 -33.51 11.17 -9.72
N LYS A 119 -34.22 10.48 -10.62
CA LYS A 119 -34.21 9.01 -10.67
C LYS A 119 -32.78 8.49 -10.89
N ALA A 120 -32.43 7.40 -10.22
CA ALA A 120 -31.17 6.68 -10.45
C ALA A 120 -31.12 6.00 -11.82
N ASP A 121 -29.92 5.60 -12.26
CA ASP A 121 -29.70 5.09 -13.61
C ASP A 121 -30.45 3.80 -13.92
N ILE A 122 -30.75 2.99 -12.89
CA ILE A 122 -31.46 1.71 -13.00
C ILE A 122 -32.87 1.86 -13.59
N PHE A 123 -33.48 3.04 -13.48
CA PHE A 123 -34.77 3.34 -14.08
C PHE A 123 -34.71 3.50 -15.60
N PHE A 124 -33.52 3.66 -16.19
CA PHE A 124 -33.36 4.02 -17.60
C PHE A 124 -32.50 3.03 -18.39
N LYS A 125 -31.53 2.40 -17.74
CA LYS A 125 -30.56 1.52 -18.41
C LYS A 125 -30.08 0.43 -17.48
N ARG A 126 -29.49 -0.62 -18.08
CA ARG A 126 -28.84 -1.69 -17.32
C ARG A 126 -27.68 -1.11 -16.51
N THR A 127 -27.68 -1.40 -15.22
CA THR A 127 -26.67 -0.92 -14.26
C THR A 127 -25.74 -2.02 -13.79
N ILE A 128 -26.04 -3.28 -14.07
CA ILE A 128 -25.22 -4.44 -13.69
C ILE A 128 -24.84 -5.24 -14.94
N ASN A 129 -23.56 -5.62 -15.05
CA ASN A 129 -23.11 -6.57 -16.07
C ASN A 129 -23.71 -7.95 -15.81
N ALA A 130 -24.29 -8.55 -16.85
CA ALA A 130 -24.68 -9.95 -16.80
C ALA A 130 -23.45 -10.83 -16.53
N GLN A 131 -23.60 -11.84 -15.67
CA GLN A 131 -22.62 -12.91 -15.57
C GLN A 131 -22.63 -13.66 -16.90
N LYS A 132 -21.55 -13.53 -17.67
CA LYS A 132 -21.31 -14.43 -18.79
C LYS A 132 -20.76 -15.73 -18.24
N GLU A 133 -21.26 -16.86 -18.73
CA GLU A 133 -20.52 -18.11 -18.55
C GLU A 133 -19.16 -17.97 -19.25
N ILE A 134 -18.09 -17.90 -18.45
CA ILE A 134 -16.74 -17.94 -18.98
C ILE A 134 -16.53 -19.37 -19.47
N LYS A 135 -16.58 -19.58 -20.79
CA LYS A 135 -16.12 -20.83 -21.39
C LYS A 135 -14.61 -20.87 -21.27
N ILE A 136 -14.13 -21.59 -20.25
CA ILE A 136 -12.72 -21.82 -20.04
C ILE A 136 -12.26 -22.85 -21.06
N SER A 137 -11.41 -22.43 -21.99
CA SER A 137 -10.91 -23.30 -23.06
C SER A 137 -9.40 -23.45 -23.05
N THR A 138 -8.69 -22.53 -22.38
CA THR A 138 -7.22 -22.51 -22.32
C THR A 138 -6.71 -22.49 -20.88
N PRO A 139 -5.48 -23.00 -20.61
CA PRO A 139 -4.81 -22.88 -19.31
C PRO A 139 -4.82 -21.46 -18.76
N LYS A 140 -4.53 -20.47 -19.62
CA LYS A 140 -4.46 -19.06 -19.25
C LYS A 140 -5.82 -18.52 -18.80
N GLU A 141 -6.89 -18.85 -19.52
CA GLU A 141 -8.25 -18.49 -19.12
C GLU A 141 -8.64 -19.14 -17.79
N ALA A 142 -8.26 -20.40 -17.58
CA ALA A 142 -8.51 -21.10 -16.32
C ALA A 142 -7.77 -20.45 -15.14
N LEU A 143 -6.51 -20.05 -15.35
CA LEU A 143 -5.72 -19.32 -14.35
C LEU A 143 -6.38 -17.98 -14.01
N ILE A 144 -6.79 -17.21 -15.02
CA ILE A 144 -7.49 -15.93 -14.82
C ILE A 144 -8.79 -16.13 -14.05
N ALA A 145 -9.60 -17.12 -14.42
CA ALA A 145 -10.84 -17.44 -13.73
C ALA A 145 -10.60 -17.85 -12.27
N SER A 146 -9.59 -18.70 -12.02
CA SER A 146 -9.18 -19.11 -10.67
C SER A 146 -8.81 -17.91 -9.80
N ILE A 147 -8.03 -16.96 -10.35
CA ILE A 147 -7.65 -15.75 -9.62
C ILE A 147 -8.85 -14.82 -9.39
N ASN A 148 -9.74 -14.68 -10.38
CA ASN A 148 -10.95 -13.85 -10.24
C ASN A 148 -11.91 -14.39 -9.17
N GLU A 149 -12.03 -15.71 -9.05
CA GLU A 149 -12.97 -16.36 -8.13
C GLU A 149 -12.39 -16.58 -6.73
N TYR A 150 -11.12 -17.01 -6.64
CA TYR A 150 -10.50 -17.42 -5.37
C TYR A 150 -9.39 -16.49 -4.89
N GLY A 151 -8.98 -15.51 -5.71
CA GLY A 151 -7.86 -14.61 -5.42
C GLY A 151 -6.47 -15.26 -5.45
N ARG A 152 -6.38 -16.53 -5.84
CA ARG A 152 -5.14 -17.33 -5.83
C ARG A 152 -5.17 -18.39 -6.93
N ILE A 153 -4.05 -19.07 -7.14
CA ILE A 153 -3.99 -20.27 -7.97
C ILE A 153 -4.67 -21.41 -7.20
N ASP A 154 -5.84 -21.84 -7.65
CA ASP A 154 -6.57 -22.98 -7.09
C ASP A 154 -6.43 -24.20 -8.01
N LEU A 155 -5.60 -25.16 -7.60
CA LEU A 155 -5.27 -26.33 -8.41
C LEU A 155 -6.49 -27.21 -8.72
N LYS A 156 -7.43 -27.31 -7.78
CA LYS A 156 -8.66 -28.10 -7.94
C LYS A 156 -9.57 -27.45 -8.99
N PHE A 157 -9.65 -26.13 -8.98
CA PHE A 157 -10.38 -25.38 -10.00
C PHE A 157 -9.76 -25.60 -11.39
N LEU A 158 -8.43 -25.52 -11.52
CA LEU A 158 -7.74 -25.76 -12.80
C LEU A 158 -8.01 -27.17 -13.35
N GLU A 159 -7.98 -28.18 -12.47
CA GLU A 159 -8.24 -29.58 -12.83
C GLU A 159 -9.69 -29.82 -13.28
N THR A 160 -10.66 -29.17 -12.62
CA THR A 160 -12.10 -29.43 -12.89
C THR A 160 -12.61 -28.70 -14.13
N ASN A 161 -12.03 -27.54 -14.48
CA ASN A 161 -12.55 -26.65 -15.52
C ASN A 161 -11.85 -26.79 -16.88
N LEU A 162 -10.89 -27.70 -17.01
CA LEU A 162 -10.20 -27.99 -18.27
C LEU A 162 -10.34 -29.46 -18.64
N ASN A 163 -10.56 -29.73 -19.92
CA ASN A 163 -10.61 -31.10 -20.46
C ASN A 163 -9.19 -31.65 -20.72
N GLN A 164 -8.24 -31.43 -19.81
CA GLN A 164 -6.86 -31.92 -19.93
C GLN A 164 -6.25 -32.17 -18.54
N PRO A 165 -5.20 -33.00 -18.43
CA PRO A 165 -4.53 -33.25 -17.16
C PRO A 165 -3.99 -31.97 -16.51
N LEU A 166 -4.05 -31.91 -15.17
CA LEU A 166 -3.52 -30.78 -14.40
C LEU A 166 -2.03 -30.55 -14.69
N GLU A 167 -1.24 -31.61 -14.83
CA GLU A 167 0.20 -31.51 -15.13
C GLU A 167 0.49 -30.82 -16.47
N GLU A 168 -0.32 -31.09 -17.51
CA GLU A 168 -0.18 -30.44 -18.82
C GLU A 168 -0.57 -28.96 -18.73
N THR A 169 -1.62 -28.67 -17.97
CA THR A 169 -2.06 -27.29 -17.69
C THR A 169 -0.95 -26.49 -17.01
N LEU A 170 -0.36 -27.05 -15.94
CA LEU A 170 0.71 -26.39 -15.18
C LEU A 170 1.96 -26.20 -16.05
N LYS A 171 2.38 -27.22 -16.81
CA LYS A 171 3.50 -27.10 -17.76
C LYS A 171 3.28 -25.97 -18.77
N SER A 172 2.08 -25.85 -19.34
CA SER A 172 1.77 -24.76 -20.27
C SER A 172 1.86 -23.39 -19.59
N LEU A 173 1.33 -23.24 -18.38
CA LEU A 173 1.40 -21.99 -17.63
C LEU A 173 2.83 -21.62 -17.21
N GLU A 174 3.66 -22.60 -16.87
CA GLU A 174 5.08 -22.42 -16.59
C GLU A 174 5.84 -21.98 -17.85
N GLN A 175 5.60 -22.63 -19.00
CA GLN A 175 6.21 -22.27 -20.29
C GLN A 175 5.87 -20.83 -20.70
N ASP A 176 4.63 -20.40 -20.46
CA ASP A 176 4.18 -19.02 -20.69
C ASP A 176 4.67 -18.03 -19.62
N ARG A 177 5.41 -18.51 -18.61
CA ARG A 177 5.93 -17.73 -17.47
C ARG A 177 4.85 -16.97 -16.71
N LEU A 178 3.64 -17.55 -16.62
CA LEU A 178 2.52 -16.99 -15.86
C LEU A 178 2.55 -17.43 -14.40
N ILE A 179 3.08 -18.62 -14.15
CA ILE A 179 3.28 -19.18 -12.83
C ILE A 179 4.69 -19.78 -12.72
N PHE A 180 5.19 -19.86 -11.49
CA PHE A 180 6.44 -20.53 -11.17
C PHE A 180 6.23 -21.50 -10.01
N LYS A 181 6.93 -22.62 -10.06
CA LYS A 181 6.99 -23.55 -8.93
C LYS A 181 7.74 -22.87 -7.77
N ASP A 182 7.21 -22.96 -6.56
CA ASP A 182 7.86 -22.38 -5.39
C ASP A 182 9.09 -23.21 -5.01
N HIS A 183 10.28 -22.62 -5.09
CA HIS A 183 11.54 -23.29 -4.76
C HIS A 183 11.70 -23.55 -3.25
N LYS A 184 10.87 -22.92 -2.40
CA LYS A 184 10.83 -23.19 -0.95
C LYS A 184 9.80 -24.24 -0.58
N ASN A 185 8.73 -24.36 -1.36
CA ASN A 185 7.71 -25.38 -1.19
C ASN A 185 7.26 -25.93 -2.56
N PRO A 186 7.97 -26.94 -3.11
CA PRO A 186 7.74 -27.43 -4.47
C PRO A 186 6.35 -28.00 -4.75
N ALA A 187 5.50 -28.19 -3.73
CA ALA A 187 4.10 -28.57 -3.90
C ALA A 187 3.19 -27.41 -4.34
N ASN A 188 3.67 -26.17 -4.25
CA ASN A 188 2.90 -24.97 -4.52
C ASN A 188 3.41 -24.22 -5.76
N TYR A 189 2.48 -23.46 -6.34
CA TYR A 189 2.73 -22.55 -7.44
C TYR A 189 2.50 -21.10 -7.02
N VAL A 190 3.31 -20.20 -7.55
CA VAL A 190 3.26 -18.76 -7.28
C VAL A 190 3.09 -18.03 -8.60
N LEU A 191 2.25 -17.00 -8.61
CA LEU A 191 2.09 -16.11 -9.77
C LEU A 191 3.39 -15.41 -10.11
N ALA A 192 3.63 -15.17 -11.40
CA ALA A 192 4.82 -14.50 -11.90
C ALA A 192 5.11 -13.17 -11.20
N GLU A 193 4.07 -12.35 -10.99
CA GLU A 193 4.16 -11.04 -10.35
C GLU A 193 4.71 -11.12 -8.92
N LYS A 194 4.37 -12.19 -8.20
CA LYS A 194 4.84 -12.45 -6.82
C LYS A 194 6.19 -13.17 -6.79
N TYR A 195 6.42 -14.08 -7.73
CA TYR A 195 7.67 -14.82 -7.77
C TYR A 195 8.85 -13.93 -8.19
N LEU A 196 8.65 -13.08 -9.20
CA LEU A 196 9.66 -12.18 -9.77
C LEU A 196 9.76 -10.82 -9.04
N SER A 197 9.27 -10.73 -7.82
CA SER A 197 9.31 -9.53 -6.97
C SER A 197 9.86 -9.83 -5.57
N GLY A 198 10.00 -8.80 -4.74
CA GLY A 198 10.72 -8.90 -3.46
C GLY A 198 12.22 -9.12 -3.69
N ASN A 199 12.91 -9.78 -2.75
CA ASN A 199 14.36 -10.00 -2.82
C ASN A 199 14.73 -11.01 -3.92
N VAL A 200 14.82 -10.54 -5.16
CA VAL A 200 15.09 -11.37 -6.35
C VAL A 200 16.53 -11.89 -6.39
N LYS A 201 17.50 -11.16 -5.81
CA LYS A 201 18.90 -11.63 -5.72
C LYS A 201 19.04 -12.87 -4.84
N ALA A 202 18.37 -12.88 -3.68
CA ALA A 202 18.34 -14.05 -2.81
C ALA A 202 17.66 -15.24 -3.49
N LYS A 203 16.48 -15.01 -4.09
CA LYS A 203 15.76 -16.04 -4.85
C LYS A 203 16.63 -16.60 -5.99
N HIS A 204 17.27 -15.74 -6.77
CA HIS A 204 18.17 -16.15 -7.85
C HIS A 204 19.32 -17.02 -7.34
N LYS A 205 19.97 -16.64 -6.23
CA LYS A 205 21.05 -17.43 -5.63
C LYS A 205 20.57 -18.80 -5.14
N GLU A 206 19.42 -18.85 -4.48
CA GLU A 206 18.80 -20.10 -3.99
C GLU A 206 18.45 -21.03 -5.18
N VAL A 207 17.79 -20.49 -6.20
CA VAL A 207 17.36 -21.23 -7.39
C VAL A 207 18.54 -21.69 -8.24
N LYS A 208 19.55 -20.84 -8.41
CA LYS A 208 20.78 -21.20 -9.14
C LYS A 208 21.44 -22.44 -8.53
N LYS A 209 21.53 -22.48 -7.21
CA LYS A 209 22.09 -23.63 -6.48
C LYS A 209 21.26 -24.90 -6.73
N LEU A 210 19.92 -24.81 -6.72
CA LEU A 210 19.06 -25.97 -7.01
C LEU A 210 19.27 -26.49 -8.44
N VAL A 211 19.41 -25.60 -9.42
CA VAL A 211 19.70 -26.02 -10.80
C VAL A 211 21.08 -26.67 -10.91
N GLU A 212 22.10 -26.12 -10.24
CA GLU A 212 23.44 -26.72 -10.15
C GLU A 212 23.44 -28.10 -9.47
N ASP A 213 22.57 -28.31 -8.48
CA ASP A 213 22.36 -29.58 -7.79
C ASP A 213 21.52 -30.59 -8.62
N GLY A 214 21.09 -30.23 -9.84
CA GLY A 214 20.42 -31.11 -10.80
C GLY A 214 18.90 -31.02 -10.86
N PHE A 215 18.28 -30.07 -10.16
CA PHE A 215 16.83 -29.84 -10.18
C PHE A 215 16.42 -29.00 -11.40
N ASN A 216 16.37 -29.64 -12.56
CA ASN A 216 16.12 -29.00 -13.85
C ASN A 216 14.72 -28.38 -14.01
N GLU A 217 13.76 -28.71 -13.14
CA GLU A 217 12.44 -28.07 -13.14
C GLU A 217 12.49 -26.57 -12.82
N PHE A 218 13.58 -26.08 -12.22
CA PHE A 218 13.75 -24.67 -11.87
C PHE A 218 14.53 -23.85 -12.90
N VAL A 219 14.91 -24.42 -14.05
CA VAL A 219 15.64 -23.69 -15.11
C VAL A 219 14.86 -22.47 -15.58
N ASN A 220 13.56 -22.61 -15.81
CA ASN A 220 12.70 -21.49 -16.23
C ASN A 220 12.57 -20.41 -15.14
N ASN A 221 12.56 -20.80 -13.86
CA ASN A 221 12.61 -19.86 -12.74
C ASN A 221 13.91 -19.05 -12.76
N LEU A 222 15.05 -19.73 -12.97
CA LEU A 222 16.37 -19.11 -13.00
C LEU A 222 16.48 -18.06 -14.11
N GLU A 223 16.15 -18.45 -15.35
CA GLU A 223 16.18 -17.55 -16.51
C GLU A 223 15.27 -16.33 -16.31
N SER A 224 14.09 -16.52 -15.73
CA SER A 224 13.15 -15.43 -15.49
C SER A 224 13.62 -14.49 -14.38
N LEU A 225 14.27 -15.03 -13.34
CA LEU A 225 14.88 -14.23 -12.28
C LEU A 225 16.06 -13.41 -12.79
N GLU A 226 16.91 -13.97 -13.65
CA GLU A 226 18.04 -13.26 -14.29
C GLU A 226 17.57 -12.02 -15.07
N GLN A 227 16.42 -12.11 -15.74
CA GLN A 227 15.86 -10.99 -16.52
C GLN A 227 15.34 -9.83 -15.66
N VAL A 228 14.99 -10.08 -14.40
CA VAL A 228 14.43 -9.06 -13.50
C VAL A 228 15.43 -8.57 -12.44
N LEU A 229 16.65 -9.12 -12.41
CA LEU A 229 17.68 -8.66 -11.48
C LEU A 229 17.90 -7.15 -11.62
N PRO A 230 17.87 -6.39 -10.51
CA PRO A 230 18.14 -4.98 -10.58
C PRO A 230 19.57 -4.75 -11.04
N LYS A 231 19.77 -3.73 -11.87
CA LYS A 231 21.10 -3.30 -12.29
C LYS A 231 21.88 -2.83 -11.09
N ASP A 232 23.13 -3.25 -10.98
CA ASP A 232 24.00 -2.82 -9.89
C ASP A 232 24.23 -1.31 -9.95
N LEU A 233 24.03 -0.67 -8.80
CA LEU A 233 24.28 0.75 -8.58
C LEU A 233 25.78 0.98 -8.53
N LYS A 234 26.23 2.07 -9.15
CA LYS A 234 27.62 2.51 -9.06
C LYS A 234 27.82 3.39 -7.84
N ALA A 235 29.07 3.56 -7.45
CA ALA A 235 29.46 4.37 -6.30
C ALA A 235 28.90 5.80 -6.35
N VAL A 236 28.76 6.36 -7.56
CA VAL A 236 28.17 7.68 -7.80
C VAL A 236 26.68 7.75 -7.48
N ASP A 237 25.98 6.62 -7.53
CA ASP A 237 24.54 6.50 -7.23
C ASP A 237 24.30 6.10 -5.76
N ILE A 238 25.34 5.77 -5.01
CA ILE A 238 25.26 5.33 -3.61
C ILE A 238 25.62 6.50 -2.69
N SER A 239 24.64 6.98 -1.92
CA SER A 239 24.88 8.03 -0.93
C SER A 239 25.56 7.47 0.32
N ILE A 240 26.76 7.96 0.63
CA ILE A 240 27.54 7.59 1.81
C ILE A 240 27.61 8.77 2.79
N SER A 241 27.61 8.46 4.09
CA SER A 241 27.86 9.44 5.15
C SER A 241 28.70 8.81 6.26
N LEU A 242 29.50 9.64 6.95
CA LEU A 242 30.22 9.20 8.15
C LEU A 242 29.23 8.66 9.19
N GLY A 243 29.54 7.50 9.79
CA GLY A 243 28.68 6.82 10.76
C GLY A 243 27.67 5.84 10.16
N THR A 244 27.67 5.66 8.84
CA THR A 244 26.82 4.65 8.17
C THR A 244 27.21 3.23 8.58
N THR A 245 26.26 2.47 9.11
CA THR A 245 26.53 1.18 9.78
C THR A 245 26.76 -0.01 8.84
N TRP A 246 26.42 0.11 7.56
CA TRP A 246 26.68 -0.96 6.58
C TRP A 246 28.11 -0.94 6.04
N ILE A 247 28.85 0.16 6.24
CA ILE A 247 30.24 0.27 5.85
C ILE A 247 31.09 -0.56 6.82
N PRO A 248 31.96 -1.46 6.33
CA PRO A 248 32.83 -2.26 7.18
C PRO A 248 33.69 -1.42 8.13
N ILE A 249 33.78 -1.84 9.40
CA ILE A 249 34.55 -1.14 10.44
C ILE A 249 36.03 -0.94 10.06
N LYS A 250 36.60 -1.81 9.22
CA LYS A 250 37.96 -1.69 8.68
C LYS A 250 38.21 -0.33 8.01
N TYR A 251 37.21 0.21 7.31
CA TYR A 251 37.37 1.49 6.62
C TYR A 251 37.32 2.69 7.56
N TYR A 252 36.54 2.60 8.64
CA TYR A 252 36.57 3.64 9.68
C TYR A 252 37.90 3.65 10.43
N LYS A 253 38.44 2.47 10.78
CA LYS A 253 39.76 2.34 11.41
C LYS A 253 40.85 2.96 10.52
N GLN A 254 40.86 2.56 9.25
CA GLN A 254 41.83 3.08 8.28
C GLN A 254 41.69 4.60 8.10
N PHE A 255 40.47 5.14 8.00
CA PHE A 255 40.25 6.58 7.89
C PHE A 255 40.77 7.33 9.12
N ILE A 256 40.46 6.86 10.33
CA ILE A 256 40.89 7.49 11.58
C ILE A 256 42.43 7.50 11.69
N GLU A 257 43.07 6.37 11.38
CA GLU A 257 44.53 6.22 11.42
C GLU A 257 45.22 7.14 10.41
N GLU A 258 44.72 7.22 9.18
CA GLU A 258 45.29 8.10 8.14
C GLU A 258 45.05 9.59 8.45
N THR A 259 43.85 9.94 8.92
CA THR A 259 43.45 11.33 9.19
C THR A 259 44.19 11.90 10.41
N LEU A 260 44.31 11.11 11.48
CA LEU A 260 44.98 11.52 12.72
C LEU A 260 46.46 11.09 12.79
N GLN A 261 46.97 10.37 11.78
CA GLN A 261 48.35 9.85 11.76
C GLN A 261 48.71 9.07 13.04
N ILE A 262 47.79 8.23 13.50
CA ILE A 262 47.90 7.42 14.72
C ILE A 262 47.89 5.92 14.42
N THR A 263 48.10 5.11 15.47
CA THR A 263 48.08 3.65 15.39
C THR A 263 46.86 3.06 16.12
N PRO A 264 46.51 1.78 15.88
CA PRO A 264 45.43 1.10 16.60
C PRO A 264 45.54 1.06 18.14
N LYS A 265 46.70 1.43 18.72
CA LYS A 265 46.91 1.48 20.17
C LYS A 265 46.40 2.76 20.81
N ASP A 266 46.19 3.80 20.01
CA ASP A 266 45.88 5.17 20.47
C ASP A 266 44.37 5.40 20.63
N TYR A 267 43.54 4.47 20.13
CA TYR A 267 42.10 4.59 20.14
C TYR A 267 41.39 3.23 20.25
N ASP A 268 40.12 3.27 20.67
CA ASP A 268 39.18 2.16 20.68
C ASP A 268 37.93 2.58 19.92
N LEU A 269 37.66 1.87 18.82
CA LEU A 269 36.48 2.09 17.96
C LEU A 269 35.59 0.85 18.02
N PHE A 270 34.35 1.07 18.41
CA PHE A 270 33.34 0.03 18.54
C PHE A 270 32.03 0.43 17.84
N LEU A 271 31.42 -0.53 17.13
CA LEU A 271 30.06 -0.45 16.59
C LEU A 271 29.23 -1.54 17.27
N MET A 272 28.21 -1.14 18.02
CA MET A 272 27.27 -2.09 18.60
C MET A 272 26.27 -2.55 17.54
N GLU A 273 26.44 -3.76 16.99
CA GLU A 273 25.63 -4.25 15.87
C GLU A 273 24.11 -4.24 16.11
N LYS A 274 23.68 -4.47 17.36
CA LYS A 274 22.26 -4.53 17.72
C LYS A 274 21.58 -3.16 17.74
N THR A 275 22.29 -2.12 18.18
CA THR A 275 21.74 -0.76 18.33
C THR A 275 22.19 0.17 17.22
N GLY A 276 23.22 -0.20 16.46
CA GLY A 276 23.88 0.66 15.49
C GLY A 276 24.67 1.81 16.12
N GLU A 277 24.94 1.74 17.44
CA GLU A 277 25.62 2.82 18.16
C GLU A 277 27.13 2.72 18.00
N TRP A 278 27.74 3.86 17.68
CA TRP A 278 29.18 4.03 17.64
C TRP A 278 29.72 4.50 18.98
N SER A 279 30.91 4.02 19.34
CA SER A 279 31.71 4.55 20.44
C SER A 279 33.14 4.71 19.94
N LEU A 280 33.71 5.90 20.14
CA LEU A 280 35.11 6.17 19.81
C LEU A 280 35.77 6.81 21.01
N LYS A 281 36.78 6.13 21.56
CA LYS A 281 37.60 6.64 22.65
C LYS A 281 39.04 6.70 22.19
N GLY A 282 39.78 7.70 22.65
CA GLY A 282 41.20 7.81 22.33
C GLY A 282 41.85 8.95 23.10
N PHE A 283 43.18 9.01 23.05
CA PHE A 283 43.96 10.02 23.76
C PHE A 283 44.69 10.92 22.77
N GLY A 284 44.42 12.23 22.83
CA GLY A 284 44.97 13.22 21.88
C GLY A 284 46.39 13.70 22.16
N TYR A 285 47.10 13.14 23.15
CA TYR A 285 48.41 13.62 23.58
C TYR A 285 49.50 13.48 22.51
N SER A 286 49.41 12.44 21.66
CA SER A 286 50.37 12.16 20.59
C SER A 286 50.09 12.91 19.27
N LEU A 287 48.96 13.62 19.16
CA LEU A 287 48.58 14.31 17.92
C LEU A 287 49.52 15.49 17.62
N SER A 288 49.70 15.81 16.34
CA SER A 288 50.46 16.99 15.92
C SER A 288 49.66 18.29 16.14
N SER A 289 50.33 19.43 16.17
CA SER A 289 49.66 20.74 16.23
C SER A 289 48.77 20.99 15.01
N TYR A 290 49.19 20.54 13.83
CA TYR A 290 48.40 20.61 12.59
C TYR A 290 47.09 19.81 12.69
N ILE A 291 47.14 18.57 13.19
CA ILE A 291 45.93 17.76 13.33
C ILE A 291 44.96 18.38 14.34
N ARG A 292 45.48 18.93 15.45
CA ARG A 292 44.64 19.65 16.40
C ARG A 292 44.05 20.93 15.80
N SER A 293 44.78 21.65 14.95
CA SER A 293 44.22 22.83 14.30
C SER A 293 43.11 22.49 13.32
N GLU A 294 43.19 21.35 12.62
CA GLU A 294 42.15 20.92 11.66
C GLU A 294 40.93 20.30 12.35
N TYR A 295 41.14 19.37 13.29
CA TYR A 295 40.08 18.51 13.83
C TYR A 295 39.72 18.76 15.30
N ALA A 296 40.20 19.83 15.93
CA ALA A 296 39.76 20.21 17.26
C ALA A 296 39.40 21.71 17.35
N THR A 297 38.74 22.06 18.43
CA THR A 297 38.58 23.44 18.90
C THR A 297 39.09 23.52 20.34
N GLU A 298 39.11 24.71 20.94
CA GLU A 298 39.38 24.84 22.37
C GLU A 298 38.36 24.09 23.25
N ARG A 299 37.18 23.80 22.71
CA ARG A 299 36.02 23.24 23.44
C ARG A 299 35.71 21.79 23.08
N ILE A 300 36.30 21.24 22.02
CA ILE A 300 36.07 19.87 21.57
C ILE A 300 37.37 19.26 21.02
N GLY A 301 37.71 18.05 21.47
CA GLY A 301 38.89 17.32 20.98
C GLY A 301 38.64 16.59 19.66
N CYS A 302 39.71 16.09 19.02
CA CYS A 302 39.61 15.37 17.75
C CYS A 302 38.76 14.10 17.84
N PHE A 303 38.92 13.32 18.92
CA PHE A 303 38.14 12.08 19.11
C PHE A 303 36.66 12.38 19.35
N ASP A 304 36.33 13.41 20.13
CA ASP A 304 34.94 13.84 20.33
C ASP A 304 34.33 14.34 19.01
N LEU A 305 35.08 15.10 18.19
CA LEU A 305 34.63 15.54 16.87
C LEU A 305 34.28 14.34 15.96
N LEU A 306 35.18 13.36 15.88
CA LEU A 306 34.97 12.11 15.13
C LEU A 306 33.79 11.30 15.67
N GLU A 307 33.66 11.17 16.99
CA GLU A 307 32.55 10.47 17.63
C GLU A 307 31.21 11.13 17.31
N HIS A 308 31.13 12.47 17.37
CA HIS A 308 29.97 13.24 16.92
C HIS A 308 29.61 12.96 15.45
N GLY A 309 30.63 12.82 14.59
CA GLY A 309 30.49 12.43 13.20
C GLY A 309 29.90 11.03 13.01
N LEU A 310 30.48 10.04 13.70
CA LEU A 310 30.01 8.65 13.69
C LEU A 310 28.58 8.53 14.24
N LEU A 311 28.25 9.26 15.29
CA LEU A 311 26.92 9.30 15.88
C LEU A 311 25.91 10.12 15.06
N ARG A 312 26.36 10.83 14.01
CA ARG A 312 25.56 11.76 13.20
C ARG A 312 24.84 12.81 14.05
N LYS A 313 25.47 13.26 15.14
CA LYS A 313 24.92 14.24 16.08
C LYS A 313 25.58 15.61 15.89
N PRO A 314 24.80 16.70 15.78
CA PRO A 314 25.37 18.03 15.76
C PRO A 314 26.05 18.33 17.11
N ILE A 315 27.07 19.17 17.06
CA ILE A 315 27.77 19.63 18.26
C ILE A 315 27.02 20.83 18.84
N ARG A 316 26.90 20.92 20.17
CA ARG A 316 26.33 22.06 20.89
C ARG A 316 27.23 22.42 22.05
N ILE A 317 27.81 23.63 22.01
CA ILE A 317 28.71 24.12 23.04
C ILE A 317 27.95 25.11 23.92
N TYR A 318 28.03 24.91 25.23
CA TYR A 318 27.39 25.77 26.22
C TYR A 318 28.44 26.45 27.09
N ASP A 319 28.20 27.72 27.41
CA ASP A 319 28.95 28.47 28.41
C ASP A 319 28.22 28.46 29.74
N LYS A 320 29.01 28.50 30.81
CA LYS A 320 28.49 28.66 32.17
C LYS A 320 28.33 30.16 32.44
N LYS A 321 27.13 30.58 32.81
CA LYS A 321 26.86 31.90 33.37
C LYS A 321 26.18 31.75 34.73
N LEU A 322 26.36 32.74 35.59
CA LEU A 322 25.60 32.83 36.84
C LEU A 322 24.35 33.65 36.58
N ASP A 323 23.21 33.15 37.04
CA ASP A 323 21.99 33.95 37.07
C ASP A 323 22.06 35.02 38.20
N PRO A 324 21.11 35.97 38.25
CA PRO A 324 21.08 36.99 39.31
C PRO A 324 20.96 36.44 40.74
N SER A 325 20.65 35.15 40.91
CA SER A 325 20.56 34.45 42.21
C SER A 325 21.84 33.66 42.55
N GLY A 326 22.87 33.70 41.69
CA GLY A 326 24.13 33.00 41.88
C GLY A 326 24.12 31.53 41.46
N LYS A 327 23.09 31.07 40.72
CA LYS A 327 22.99 29.69 40.23
C LYS A 327 23.61 29.56 38.84
N GLU A 328 24.38 28.49 38.61
CA GLU A 328 24.94 28.17 37.29
C GLU A 328 23.84 27.83 36.28
N ILE A 329 23.75 28.63 35.22
CA ILE A 329 22.94 28.37 34.03
C ILE A 329 23.86 28.06 32.84
N ARG A 330 23.42 27.14 31.97
CA ARG A 330 24.13 26.78 30.73
C ARG A 330 23.47 27.50 29.56
N GLU A 331 24.18 28.43 28.95
CA GLU A 331 23.70 29.15 27.76
C GLU A 331 24.42 28.64 26.52
N LEU A 332 23.68 28.39 25.43
CA LEU A 332 24.29 27.95 24.17
C LEU A 332 25.22 29.05 23.64
N ASN A 333 26.45 28.69 23.30
CA ASN A 333 27.38 29.58 22.61
C ASN A 333 27.26 29.37 21.10
N PRO A 334 26.61 30.29 20.34
CA PRO A 334 26.38 30.09 18.92
C PRO A 334 27.67 30.12 18.10
N LYS A 335 28.67 30.90 18.52
CA LYS A 335 29.93 31.08 17.80
C LYS A 335 30.77 29.80 17.87
N GLU A 336 31.06 29.32 19.08
CA GLU A 336 31.85 28.09 19.27
C GLU A 336 31.12 26.88 18.68
N THR A 337 29.79 26.84 18.83
CA THR A 337 28.95 25.80 18.20
C THR A 337 29.09 25.81 16.68
N ALA A 338 29.05 26.99 16.03
CA ALA A 338 29.21 27.09 14.58
C ALA A 338 30.60 26.65 14.12
N ILE A 339 31.66 27.05 14.83
CA ILE A 339 33.04 26.65 14.53
C ILE A 339 33.20 25.13 14.61
N ALA A 340 32.71 24.50 15.68
CA ALA A 340 32.81 23.07 15.87
C ALA A 340 32.02 22.28 14.79
N ASN A 341 30.81 22.73 14.44
CA ASN A 341 30.04 22.10 13.38
C ASN A 341 30.68 22.31 12.00
N SER A 342 31.32 23.46 11.73
CA SER A 342 32.05 23.66 10.48
C SER A 342 33.19 22.65 10.32
N LYS A 343 33.95 22.37 11.38
CA LYS A 343 35.00 21.33 11.36
C LYS A 343 34.41 19.94 11.18
N LEU A 344 33.27 19.66 11.81
CA LEU A 344 32.56 18.39 11.67
C LEU A 344 32.08 18.16 10.22
N GLU A 345 31.58 19.20 9.54
CA GLU A 345 31.18 19.09 8.13
C GLU A 345 32.38 18.87 7.21
N ASN A 346 33.51 19.55 7.45
CA ASN A 346 34.74 19.29 6.70
C ASN A 346 35.20 17.83 6.85
N LEU A 347 35.23 17.32 8.08
CA LEU A 347 35.58 15.93 8.37
C LEU A 347 34.66 14.93 7.67
N LYS A 348 33.35 15.21 7.60
CA LYS A 348 32.39 14.38 6.86
C LYS A 348 32.67 14.38 5.37
N ASN A 349 32.98 15.53 4.79
CA ASN A 349 33.30 15.66 3.37
C ASN A 349 34.61 14.93 3.03
N GLU A 350 35.65 15.11 3.86
CA GLU A 350 36.91 14.40 3.73
C GLU A 350 36.74 12.89 3.80
N PHE A 351 35.88 12.38 4.70
CA PHE A 351 35.55 10.96 4.73
C PHE A 351 34.97 10.48 3.40
N ILE A 352 34.01 11.23 2.83
CA ILE A 352 33.39 10.88 1.56
C ILE A 352 34.42 10.91 0.41
N GLU A 353 35.23 11.96 0.32
CA GLU A 353 36.30 12.05 -0.67
C GLU A 353 37.30 10.91 -0.53
N TRP A 354 37.69 10.61 0.70
CA TRP A 354 38.59 9.52 1.04
C TRP A 354 38.02 8.17 0.61
N ILE A 355 36.73 7.91 0.84
CA ILE A 355 36.06 6.68 0.39
C ILE A 355 36.19 6.52 -1.13
N TYR A 356 35.90 7.57 -1.90
CA TYR A 356 35.86 7.49 -3.36
C TYR A 356 37.21 7.63 -4.06
N LYS A 357 38.24 8.11 -3.36
CA LYS A 357 39.61 8.24 -3.88
C LYS A 357 40.24 6.89 -4.21
N ASP A 358 39.93 5.86 -3.45
CA ASP A 358 40.49 4.51 -3.62
C ASP A 358 39.56 3.61 -4.43
N TYR A 359 40.08 3.03 -5.51
CA TYR A 359 39.29 2.22 -6.44
C TYR A 359 38.78 0.92 -5.80
N ASP A 360 39.63 0.23 -5.03
CA ASP A 360 39.31 -1.08 -4.45
C ASP A 360 38.27 -0.94 -3.35
N ARG A 361 38.44 0.07 -2.48
CA ARG A 361 37.46 0.45 -1.45
C ARG A 361 36.12 0.80 -2.05
N ARG A 362 36.10 1.63 -3.10
CA ARG A 362 34.87 2.00 -3.79
C ARG A 362 34.16 0.78 -4.34
N THR A 363 34.90 -0.13 -4.98
CA THR A 363 34.36 -1.36 -5.57
C THR A 363 33.82 -2.31 -4.50
N ASP A 364 34.51 -2.48 -3.37
CA ASP A 364 34.03 -3.29 -2.24
C ASP A 364 32.70 -2.75 -1.69
N LEU A 365 32.59 -1.43 -1.51
CA LEU A 365 31.37 -0.80 -1.02
C LEU A 365 30.21 -0.86 -2.02
N GLU A 366 30.48 -0.73 -3.33
CA GLU A 366 29.48 -0.98 -4.37
C GLU A 366 28.90 -2.39 -4.24
N ASN A 367 29.75 -3.40 -4.10
CA ASN A 367 29.32 -4.80 -3.97
C ASN A 367 28.50 -5.01 -2.70
N ILE A 368 28.99 -4.57 -1.54
CA ILE A 368 28.27 -4.69 -0.26
C ILE A 368 26.89 -4.03 -0.34
N TYR A 369 26.81 -2.83 -0.91
CA TYR A 369 25.54 -2.13 -1.05
C TYR A 369 24.58 -2.88 -1.97
N ASN A 370 25.07 -3.33 -3.12
CA ASN A 370 24.26 -4.03 -4.11
C ASN A 370 23.77 -5.39 -3.64
N GLU A 371 24.56 -6.09 -2.82
CA GLU A 371 24.17 -7.38 -2.22
C GLU A 371 23.17 -7.21 -1.06
N ARG A 372 23.28 -6.14 -0.29
CA ARG A 372 22.47 -5.94 0.91
C ARG A 372 21.17 -5.18 0.67
N PHE A 373 21.19 -4.18 -0.21
CA PHE A 373 20.09 -3.22 -0.38
C PHE A 373 19.49 -3.22 -1.79
N ASN A 374 20.30 -3.36 -2.85
CA ASN A 374 19.80 -3.41 -4.23
C ASN A 374 19.35 -4.83 -4.62
N THR A 375 18.34 -5.32 -3.91
CA THR A 375 17.89 -6.71 -4.03
C THR A 375 16.41 -6.83 -4.34
N ASN A 376 15.62 -5.80 -4.06
CA ASN A 376 14.17 -5.85 -4.12
C ASN A 376 13.59 -5.30 -5.44
N ILE A 377 12.67 -6.04 -6.03
CA ILE A 377 11.84 -5.58 -7.16
C ILE A 377 10.39 -5.45 -6.70
N GLU A 378 9.74 -4.34 -7.04
CA GLU A 378 8.32 -4.15 -6.73
C GLU A 378 7.43 -5.04 -7.63
N PRO A 379 6.41 -5.72 -7.05
CA PRO A 379 5.47 -6.49 -7.85
C PRO A 379 4.68 -5.57 -8.81
N ARG A 380 4.56 -5.99 -10.07
CA ARG A 380 3.78 -5.28 -11.09
C ARG A 380 2.47 -6.01 -11.37
N TYR A 381 1.39 -5.53 -10.79
CA TYR A 381 0.05 -6.09 -10.98
C TYR A 381 -0.57 -5.59 -12.28
N ASN A 382 -0.89 -6.50 -13.21
CA ASN A 382 -1.67 -6.16 -14.42
C ASN A 382 -3.10 -6.70 -14.32
N GLY A 383 -4.05 -5.84 -13.98
CA GLY A 383 -5.46 -6.20 -13.82
C GLY A 383 -6.27 -6.19 -15.13
N GLU A 384 -5.65 -6.09 -16.31
CA GLU A 384 -6.40 -6.04 -17.58
C GLU A 384 -7.33 -7.24 -17.80
N HIS A 385 -6.92 -8.41 -17.29
CA HIS A 385 -7.67 -9.66 -17.33
C HIS A 385 -8.79 -9.77 -16.28
N LEU A 386 -8.89 -8.82 -15.34
CA LEU A 386 -9.95 -8.85 -14.34
C LEU A 386 -11.30 -8.66 -15.01
N GLU A 387 -12.17 -9.64 -14.80
CA GLU A 387 -13.60 -9.50 -15.00
C GLU A 387 -14.21 -9.13 -13.65
N LEU A 388 -15.00 -8.05 -13.64
CA LEU A 388 -15.69 -7.59 -12.44
C LEU A 388 -17.18 -7.90 -12.60
N PRO A 389 -17.61 -9.15 -12.33
CA PRO A 389 -19.01 -9.50 -12.37
C PRO A 389 -19.75 -8.62 -11.35
N ASN A 390 -21.00 -8.28 -11.65
CA ASN A 390 -21.81 -7.35 -10.85
C ASN A 390 -21.32 -5.89 -10.81
N PHE A 391 -20.22 -5.54 -11.49
CA PHE A 391 -19.79 -4.15 -11.61
C PHE A 391 -20.67 -3.37 -12.59
N ASN A 392 -20.72 -2.05 -12.41
CA ASN A 392 -21.55 -1.21 -13.25
C ASN A 392 -21.04 -1.19 -14.69
N ALA A 393 -21.85 -1.72 -15.61
CA ALA A 393 -21.56 -1.84 -17.04
C ALA A 393 -21.19 -0.50 -17.71
N ASN A 394 -21.69 0.60 -17.15
CA ASN A 394 -21.49 1.94 -17.71
C ASN A 394 -20.18 2.59 -17.27
N ILE A 395 -19.47 2.01 -16.29
CA ILE A 395 -18.21 2.57 -15.77
C ILE A 395 -17.06 1.81 -16.40
N LYS A 396 -16.26 2.53 -17.22
CA LYS A 396 -15.01 2.01 -17.76
C LYS A 396 -13.86 2.39 -16.83
N LEU A 397 -13.32 1.39 -16.14
CA LEU A 397 -12.14 1.57 -15.30
C LEU A 397 -10.89 1.84 -16.14
N LYS A 398 -10.05 2.77 -15.68
CA LYS A 398 -8.72 3.01 -16.25
C LYS A 398 -7.77 1.87 -15.87
N LYS A 399 -6.69 1.68 -16.65
CA LYS A 399 -5.68 0.64 -16.41
C LYS A 399 -5.16 0.62 -14.98
N HIS A 400 -4.79 1.77 -14.41
CA HIS A 400 -4.30 1.84 -13.03
C HIS A 400 -5.36 1.43 -12.00
N GLN A 401 -6.65 1.71 -12.24
CA GLN A 401 -7.74 1.29 -11.33
C GLN A 401 -7.92 -0.22 -11.37
N LYS A 402 -7.85 -0.85 -12.54
CA LYS A 402 -7.84 -2.31 -12.66
C LYS A 402 -6.62 -2.93 -11.97
N ASN A 403 -5.43 -2.37 -12.17
CA ASN A 403 -4.21 -2.83 -11.52
C ASN A 403 -4.31 -2.71 -9.99
N ALA A 404 -4.91 -1.62 -9.49
CA ALA A 404 -5.17 -1.41 -8.07
C ALA A 404 -6.13 -2.47 -7.51
N ILE A 405 -7.25 -2.75 -8.20
CA ILE A 405 -8.17 -3.82 -7.79
C ILE A 405 -7.46 -5.18 -7.80
N TYR A 406 -6.64 -5.46 -8.82
CA TYR A 406 -5.90 -6.72 -8.89
C TYR A 406 -4.92 -6.88 -7.72
N ARG A 407 -4.19 -5.81 -7.40
CA ARG A 407 -3.34 -5.76 -6.20
C ARG A 407 -4.15 -5.98 -4.92
N ALA A 408 -5.34 -5.39 -4.80
CA ALA A 408 -6.21 -5.57 -3.63
C ALA A 408 -6.68 -7.01 -3.44
N ILE A 409 -6.93 -7.72 -4.53
CA ILE A 409 -7.31 -9.14 -4.50
C ILE A 409 -6.11 -10.00 -4.06
N GLN A 410 -4.91 -9.63 -4.50
CA GLN A 410 -3.69 -10.40 -4.28
C GLN A 410 -3.04 -10.17 -2.91
N GLU A 411 -3.22 -8.99 -2.31
CA GLU A 411 -2.51 -8.56 -1.11
C GLU A 411 -3.45 -8.38 0.08
N ASN A 412 -3.03 -8.84 1.26
CA ASN A 412 -3.82 -8.72 2.49
C ASN A 412 -3.84 -7.29 3.06
N SER A 413 -2.92 -6.42 2.66
CA SER A 413 -2.80 -5.05 3.17
C SER A 413 -2.28 -4.13 2.08
N ILE A 414 -3.04 -3.07 1.77
CA ILE A 414 -2.73 -2.15 0.68
C ILE A 414 -3.02 -0.71 1.12
N ILE A 415 -2.22 0.22 0.60
CA ILE A 415 -2.48 1.65 0.66
C ILE A 415 -2.56 2.12 -0.79
N PHE A 416 -3.60 2.88 -1.11
CA PHE A 416 -3.75 3.56 -2.40
C PHE A 416 -3.55 5.04 -2.18
N ASP A 417 -2.51 5.59 -2.82
CA ASP A 417 -2.34 7.04 -2.87
C ASP A 417 -3.32 7.65 -3.87
N PRO A 418 -3.88 8.83 -3.58
CA PRO A 418 -4.65 9.58 -4.57
C PRO A 418 -3.75 9.98 -5.76
N PRO A 419 -4.33 10.05 -6.97
CA PRO A 419 -3.61 10.36 -8.20
C PRO A 419 -3.04 11.79 -8.26
#